data_AF-A0A2V6RJZ6-F1
#
_entry.id   AF-A0A2V6RJZ6-F1
#
_cell.length_a   1.000
_cell.length_b   1.000
_cell.length_c   1.000
_cell.angle_alpha   90.00
_cell.angle_beta   90.00
_cell.angle_gamma   90.00
#
_symmetry.space_group_name_H-M   'P 1'
#
loop_
_entity.id
_entity.type
_entity.pdbx_description
1 polymer ?
#
loop_
_entity_poly.entity_id
_entity_poly.type
_entity_poly.pdbx_seq_one_letter_code
_entity_poly.pdbx_strand_id
1 'polypeptide(L)'
;MGRRRFLALVSGGLVVAPVAAHAQQPALPVIGFLGTSTAAAWAGYVAGFRQGLSEAGYVDGRNITVEFRWAEGRSDRLSALAADLVGRRVTVVITSTGVHGRMR
;
A
#
# COMPACT_ATOMS: atom_id res chain seq x y z
N MET A 1 20.72 -70.99 -22.29
CA MET A 1 20.34 -69.68 -21.73
C MET A 1 20.90 -68.58 -22.61
N GLY A 2 20.06 -67.92 -23.38
CA GLY A 2 20.48 -66.83 -24.26
C GLY A 2 19.61 -65.60 -24.02
N ARG A 3 20.24 -64.46 -23.77
CA ARG A 3 19.72 -63.16 -24.21
C ARG A 3 20.76 -62.04 -24.15
N ARG A 4 21.51 -61.96 -25.25
CA ARG A 4 21.79 -60.78 -26.12
C ARG A 4 21.77 -59.40 -25.43
N ARG A 5 22.90 -58.70 -25.58
CA ARG A 5 23.04 -57.23 -25.47
C ARG A 5 21.89 -56.51 -26.16
N PHE A 6 21.32 -55.49 -25.51
CA PHE A 6 20.67 -54.39 -26.20
C PHE A 6 20.91 -53.10 -25.42
N LEU A 7 21.68 -52.20 -26.03
CA LEU A 7 21.69 -50.78 -25.68
C LEU A 7 20.34 -50.20 -26.10
N ALA A 8 19.56 -49.71 -25.14
CA ALA A 8 18.41 -48.85 -25.34
C ALA A 8 18.47 -47.81 -24.21
N LEU A 9 18.91 -46.60 -24.52
CA LEU A 9 18.06 -45.44 -24.82
C LEU A 9 17.77 -44.60 -23.57
N VAL A 10 18.25 -43.36 -23.66
CA VAL A 10 17.98 -42.19 -22.82
C VAL A 10 16.49 -42.00 -22.55
N SER A 11 16.11 -41.79 -21.29
CA SER A 11 14.96 -41.01 -20.79
C SER A 11 14.78 -41.36 -19.30
N GLY A 12 14.59 -40.48 -18.33
CA GLY A 12 14.38 -39.04 -18.25
C GLY A 12 14.02 -38.76 -16.79
N GLY A 13 14.46 -37.63 -16.23
CA GLY A 13 14.05 -37.24 -14.88
C GLY A 13 15.03 -36.31 -14.20
N LEU A 14 15.27 -35.12 -14.77
CA LEU A 14 15.69 -34.00 -13.93
C LEU A 14 14.56 -33.75 -12.93
N VAL A 15 14.82 -33.94 -11.65
CA VAL A 15 13.91 -33.48 -10.58
C VAL A 15 13.99 -31.95 -10.60
N VAL A 16 13.16 -31.33 -11.45
CA VAL A 16 12.91 -29.90 -11.40
C VAL A 16 12.04 -29.70 -10.15
N ALA A 17 12.68 -29.47 -9.01
CA ALA A 17 11.99 -28.97 -7.85
C ALA A 17 11.30 -27.66 -8.26
N PRO A 18 9.98 -27.49 -8.01
CA PRO A 18 9.37 -26.19 -8.21
C PRO A 18 10.04 -25.27 -7.20
N VAL A 19 10.75 -24.26 -7.69
CA VAL A 19 11.06 -23.09 -6.88
C VAL A 19 9.69 -22.60 -6.40
N ALA A 20 9.36 -22.88 -5.15
CA ALA A 20 8.26 -22.25 -4.45
C ALA A 20 8.66 -20.78 -4.30
N ALA A 21 8.54 -20.04 -5.40
CA ALA A 21 8.43 -18.61 -5.41
C ALA A 21 7.22 -18.32 -4.54
N HIS A 22 7.47 -18.12 -3.26
CA HIS A 22 6.56 -17.40 -2.40
C HIS A 22 6.42 -16.05 -3.09
N ALA A 23 5.40 -15.93 -3.95
CA ALA A 23 4.88 -14.65 -4.32
C ALA A 23 4.40 -14.04 -3.01
N GLN A 24 5.31 -13.34 -2.32
CA GLN A 24 4.93 -12.33 -1.36
C GLN A 24 4.03 -11.41 -2.17
N GLN A 25 2.71 -11.55 -1.99
CA GLN A 25 1.78 -10.61 -2.56
C GLN A 25 2.32 -9.23 -2.21
N PRO A 26 2.60 -8.36 -3.18
CA PRO A 26 3.11 -7.04 -2.88
C PRO A 26 2.15 -6.41 -1.89
N ALA A 27 2.64 -6.11 -0.68
CA ALA A 27 1.82 -5.40 0.29
C ALA A 27 1.33 -4.13 -0.40
N LEU A 28 0.02 -3.88 -0.35
CA LEU A 28 -0.55 -2.70 -1.01
C LEU A 28 0.21 -1.46 -0.50
N PRO A 29 0.74 -0.61 -1.38
CA PRO A 29 1.40 0.61 -0.95
C PRO A 29 0.43 1.45 -0.12
N VAL A 30 0.90 1.89 1.04
CA VAL A 30 0.07 2.61 2.01
C VAL A 30 0.37 4.09 1.92
N ILE A 31 -0.65 4.90 1.69
CA ILE A 31 -0.60 6.36 1.70
C ILE A 31 -1.10 6.82 3.07
N GLY A 32 -0.24 7.51 3.83
CA GLY A 32 -0.63 8.18 5.05
C GLY A 32 -1.17 9.57 4.75
N PHE A 33 -2.37 9.89 5.22
CA PHE A 33 -2.94 11.24 5.14
C PHE A 33 -3.01 11.85 6.55
N LEU A 34 -2.35 12.99 6.74
CA LEU A 34 -2.36 13.74 8.00
C LEU A 34 -3.13 15.05 7.80
N GLY A 35 -4.31 15.13 8.41
CA GLY A 35 -5.18 16.31 8.41
C GLY A 35 -5.11 17.08 9.73
N THR A 36 -5.07 18.41 9.64
CA THR A 36 -4.96 19.28 10.83
C THR A 36 -6.29 19.49 11.57
N SER A 37 -7.43 19.31 10.91
CA SER A 37 -8.77 19.51 11.50
C SER A 37 -9.48 18.17 11.77
N THR A 38 -10.81 18.20 11.89
CA THR A 38 -11.65 16.99 12.06
C THR A 38 -11.91 16.31 10.72
N ALA A 39 -12.16 15.00 10.77
CA ALA A 39 -12.55 14.22 9.59
C ALA A 39 -13.83 14.78 8.93
N ALA A 40 -14.81 15.21 9.73
CA ALA A 40 -16.06 15.77 9.24
C ALA A 40 -15.85 17.08 8.46
N ALA A 41 -15.02 17.98 8.98
CA ALA A 41 -14.72 19.25 8.30
C ALA A 41 -13.98 19.05 6.97
N TRP A 42 -13.34 17.89 6.79
CA TRP A 42 -12.53 17.56 5.62
C TRP A 42 -13.19 16.54 4.69
N ALA A 43 -14.40 16.10 4.97
CA ALA A 43 -15.06 15.03 4.22
C ALA A 43 -15.11 15.31 2.71
N GLY A 44 -15.41 16.56 2.30
CA GLY A 44 -15.41 16.98 0.90
C GLY A 44 -14.03 16.90 0.24
N TYR A 45 -12.97 17.35 0.92
CA TYR A 45 -11.60 17.26 0.42
C TYR A 45 -11.14 15.80 0.31
N VAL A 46 -11.50 14.96 1.28
CA VAL A 46 -11.20 13.52 1.26
C VAL A 46 -11.93 12.82 0.11
N ALA A 47 -13.18 13.18 -0.14
CA ALA A 47 -13.94 12.66 -1.28
C ALA A 47 -13.28 13.04 -2.61
N GLY A 48 -12.91 14.33 -2.79
CA GLY A 48 -12.20 14.79 -3.98
C GLY A 48 -10.83 14.14 -4.15
N PHE A 49 -10.08 13.94 -3.05
CA PHE A 49 -8.81 13.22 -3.07
C PHE A 49 -8.97 11.77 -3.53
N ARG A 50 -9.95 11.04 -2.99
CA ARG A 50 -10.24 9.66 -3.41
C ARG A 50 -10.70 9.59 -4.86
N GLN A 51 -11.50 10.57 -5.31
CA GLN A 51 -11.92 10.68 -6.70
C GLN A 51 -10.72 10.87 -7.64
N GLY A 52 -9.83 11.82 -7.33
CA GLY A 52 -8.62 12.07 -8.14
C GLY A 52 -7.67 10.87 -8.17
N LEU A 53 -7.52 10.15 -7.05
CA LEU A 53 -6.80 8.89 -7.03
C LEU A 53 -7.44 7.85 -7.96
N SER A 54 -8.76 7.69 -7.89
CA SER A 54 -9.49 6.73 -8.74
C SER A 54 -9.36 7.07 -10.22
N GLU A 55 -9.42 8.35 -10.59
CA GLU A 55 -9.22 8.82 -11.97
C GLU A 55 -7.80 8.54 -12.47
N ALA A 56 -6.80 8.62 -11.59
CA ALA A 56 -5.43 8.23 -11.87
C ALA A 56 -5.20 6.70 -11.83
N GLY A 57 -6.26 5.90 -11.58
CA GLY A 57 -6.18 4.44 -11.52
C GLY A 57 -5.80 3.87 -10.16
N TYR A 58 -5.71 4.68 -9.10
CA TYR A 58 -5.45 4.25 -7.73
C TYR A 58 -6.74 4.16 -6.91
N VAL A 59 -7.09 2.96 -6.46
CA VAL A 59 -8.32 2.65 -5.72
C VAL A 59 -7.97 2.05 -4.37
N ASP A 60 -8.42 2.72 -3.30
CA ASP A 60 -8.27 2.31 -1.90
C ASP A 60 -8.85 0.91 -1.67
N GLY A 61 -8.06 0.03 -1.06
CA GLY A 61 -8.37 -1.38 -0.83
C GLY A 61 -8.18 -2.30 -2.05
N ARG A 62 -7.88 -1.76 -3.23
CA ARG A 62 -7.64 -2.55 -4.45
C ARG A 62 -6.18 -2.60 -4.85
N ASN A 63 -5.54 -1.44 -4.99
CA ASN A 63 -4.14 -1.33 -5.40
C ASN A 63 -3.32 -0.35 -4.53
N ILE A 64 -3.97 0.37 -3.64
CA ILE A 64 -3.36 1.19 -2.59
C ILE A 64 -4.18 1.03 -1.31
N THR A 65 -3.64 1.47 -0.18
CA THR A 65 -4.41 1.68 1.06
C THR A 65 -4.22 3.11 1.52
N VAL A 66 -5.28 3.78 1.96
CA VAL A 66 -5.18 5.14 2.51
C VAL A 66 -5.49 5.17 4.00
N GLU A 67 -4.50 5.53 4.81
CA GLU A 67 -4.59 5.64 6.26
C GLU A 67 -4.78 7.10 6.67
N PHE A 68 -5.90 7.42 7.30
CA PHE A 68 -6.22 8.80 7.71
C PHE A 68 -5.91 9.03 9.19
N ARG A 69 -5.20 10.13 9.47
CA ARG A 69 -4.91 10.64 10.81
C ARG A 69 -5.38 12.08 10.92
N TRP A 70 -6.18 12.35 11.96
CA TRP A 70 -6.79 13.65 12.20
C TRP A 70 -6.30 14.23 13.52
N ALA A 71 -5.75 15.43 13.46
CA ALA A 71 -5.31 16.13 14.66
C ALA A 71 -6.46 16.76 15.45
N GLU A 72 -7.68 16.82 14.89
CA GLU A 72 -8.86 17.41 15.54
C GLU A 72 -8.61 18.88 15.97
N GLY A 73 -7.82 19.63 15.20
CA GLY A 73 -7.45 21.01 15.52
C GLY A 73 -6.33 21.14 16.57
N ARG A 74 -5.79 20.03 17.08
CA ARG A 74 -4.75 20.01 18.11
C ARG A 74 -3.36 19.86 17.52
N SER A 75 -2.64 20.97 17.39
CA SER A 75 -1.30 21.00 16.79
C SER A 75 -0.28 20.14 17.54
N ASP A 76 -0.41 19.99 18.85
CA ASP A 76 0.41 19.13 19.71
C ASP A 76 0.34 17.64 19.31
N ARG A 77 -0.76 17.20 18.68
CA ARG A 77 -0.93 15.81 18.22
C ARG A 77 -0.27 15.51 16.89
N LEU A 78 0.06 16.53 16.09
CA LEU A 78 0.56 16.32 14.73
C LEU A 78 1.85 15.50 14.72
N SER A 79 2.78 15.78 15.62
CA SER A 79 4.04 15.04 15.72
C SER A 79 3.83 13.57 16.09
N ALA A 80 2.91 13.28 17.02
CA ALA A 80 2.59 11.91 17.40
C ALA A 80 1.89 11.14 16.28
N LEU A 81 0.96 11.80 15.56
CA LEU A 81 0.27 11.19 14.42
C LEU A 81 1.20 10.94 13.23
N ALA A 82 2.15 11.85 12.98
CA ALA A 82 3.20 11.63 11.99
C ALA A 82 4.10 10.44 12.37
N ALA A 83 4.48 10.33 13.65
CA ALA A 83 5.27 9.21 14.14
C ALA A 83 4.53 7.86 13.99
N ASP A 84 3.22 7.81 14.21
CA ASP A 84 2.42 6.61 13.96
C ASP A 84 2.42 6.21 12.46
N LEU A 85 2.30 7.17 11.54
CA LEU A 85 2.40 6.90 10.10
C LEU A 85 3.79 6.36 9.72
N VAL A 86 4.86 6.93 10.27
CA VAL A 86 6.23 6.45 10.05
C VAL A 86 6.42 5.04 10.63
N GLY A 87 5.91 4.79 11.84
CA GLY A 87 5.97 3.47 12.49
C GLY A 87 5.23 2.38 11.70
N ARG A 88 4.16 2.76 10.98
CA ARG A 88 3.42 1.88 10.06
C ARG A 88 4.09 1.68 8.71
N ARG A 89 5.24 2.33 8.46
CA ARG A 89 6.00 2.24 7.21
C ARG A 89 5.15 2.58 5.98
N VAL A 90 4.37 3.66 6.07
CA VAL A 90 3.65 4.17 4.90
C VAL A 90 4.62 4.55 3.79
N THR A 91 4.23 4.33 2.55
CA THR A 91 5.04 4.59 1.36
C THR A 91 5.18 6.09 1.11
N VAL A 92 4.11 6.86 1.35
CA VAL A 92 4.07 8.32 1.19
C VAL A 92 3.22 8.92 2.30
N VAL A 93 3.65 10.07 2.84
CA VAL A 93 2.85 10.90 3.75
C VAL A 93 2.39 12.15 3.01
N ILE A 94 1.09 12.39 3.01
CA ILE A 94 0.45 13.60 2.52
C ILE A 94 -0.02 14.40 3.73
N THR A 95 0.43 15.64 3.82
CA THR A 95 -0.06 16.59 4.82
C THR A 95 -0.87 17.65 4.11
N SER A 96 -2.07 17.91 4.58
CA SER A 96 -2.85 19.04 4.07
C SER A 96 -3.14 20.00 5.21
N THR A 97 -2.51 21.17 5.11
CA THR A 97 -2.73 22.27 6.07
C THR A 97 -3.92 23.07 5.58
N GLY A 98 -4.97 23.14 6.39
CA GLY A 98 -6.04 24.10 6.12
C GLY A 98 -5.46 25.52 6.17
N VAL A 99 -5.44 26.22 5.04
CA VAL A 99 -5.30 27.68 5.05
C VAL A 99 -6.50 28.21 5.82
N HIS A 100 -6.29 28.58 7.08
CA HIS A 100 -7.27 29.39 7.81
C HIS A 100 -7.28 30.75 7.11
N GLY A 101 -8.13 30.89 6.09
CA GLY A 101 -8.51 32.18 5.55
C GLY A 101 -9.12 32.97 6.69
N ARG A 102 -8.33 33.83 7.34
CA ARG A 102 -8.87 34.96 8.08
C ARG A 102 -9.55 35.84 7.05
N MET A 103 -10.84 35.61 6.82
CA MET A 103 -11.70 36.64 6.26
C MET A 103 -11.76 37.75 7.31
N ARG A 104 -11.11 38.86 6.99
CA ARG A 104 -11.35 40.16 7.63
C ARG A 104 -12.61 40.77 7.06
#